data_AF-A0A5N5NMC0-F1
#
_entry.id   AF-A0A5N5NMC0-F1
#
_cell.length_a   1.000
_cell.length_b   1.000
_cell.length_c   1.000
_cell.angle_alpha   90.00
_cell.angle_beta   90.00
_cell.angle_gamma   90.00
#
_symmetry.space_group_name_H-M   'P 1'
#
loop_
_entity.id
_entity.type
_entity.pdbx_description
1 polymer ?
#
loop_
_entity_poly.entity_id
_entity_poly.type
_entity_poly.pdbx_seq_one_letter_code
_entity_poly.pdbx_strand_id
1 'polypeptide(L)'
;MDLLQEIDDYIKETINESLGLPVSARTLQLKLRVYEDAYFRLRDQHLHLIGKFRQKDILIDRAKAEANMNAAAIKKFVEENQRLAAECANLVSQCNKWERECSLYDNDREALMEFGNEADERAREAEERAKEAEERAKEAEIRVRELEEESGKAVEELQFYKHKCHASRLTELCEFSSGYLHSCKILPFNSVAFDSSKGINFTYWIVAQRNVHFVDTEMNGLLTRKYCLDDSSAESIDMEENSLESILATLVGKDEVESGQAYLEVNSGYESCQNLLKMWNSLRPSTRKVLSLAAKAKTLQQDKEHLRINLTRAEEEVKLLFEENSILDVENKRLLRREQNFDGSGGKHTSSASAKRSKRKSSSRSSPVESKIDSENIDSLRQPLSPLRHNSPGCRLYK
;
A
#
# COMPACT_ATOMS: atom_id res chain seq x y z
N MET A 1 7.25 72.41 -84.10
CA MET A 1 6.57 72.02 -82.84
C MET A 1 6.78 73.21 -81.95
N ASP A 2 5.87 74.15 -82.09
CA ASP A 2 6.16 75.52 -81.71
C ASP A 2 5.73 75.67 -80.27
N LEU A 3 6.67 76.02 -79.40
CA LEU A 3 6.40 76.23 -77.98
C LEU A 3 5.39 77.38 -77.86
N LEU A 4 4.45 77.28 -76.90
CA LEU A 4 3.57 78.41 -76.62
C LEU A 4 4.44 79.61 -76.21
N GLN A 5 4.11 80.80 -76.73
CA GLN A 5 4.88 82.02 -76.50
C GLN A 5 5.16 82.29 -75.01
N GLU A 6 4.22 81.97 -74.11
CA GLU A 6 4.43 82.13 -72.66
C GLU A 6 5.53 81.23 -72.09
N ILE A 7 5.84 80.08 -72.71
CA ILE A 7 6.92 79.18 -72.31
C ILE A 7 8.27 79.76 -72.77
N ASP A 8 8.36 80.22 -74.02
CA ASP A 8 9.56 80.86 -74.57
C ASP A 8 9.88 82.17 -73.82
N ASP A 9 8.86 82.99 -73.53
CA ASP A 9 9.00 84.20 -72.73
C ASP A 9 9.46 83.86 -71.30
N TYR A 10 8.86 82.85 -70.64
CA TYR A 10 9.27 82.41 -69.29
C TYR A 10 10.72 81.86 -69.25
N ILE A 11 11.13 81.10 -70.27
CA ILE A 11 12.51 80.61 -70.41
C ILE A 11 13.47 81.79 -70.58
N LYS A 12 13.15 82.72 -71.48
CA LYS A 12 13.94 83.93 -71.77
C LYS A 12 14.08 84.84 -70.53
N GLU A 13 12.99 85.08 -69.81
CA GLU A 13 13.00 85.83 -68.55
C GLU A 13 13.78 85.10 -67.45
N THR A 14 13.75 83.77 -67.40
CA THR A 14 14.54 82.97 -66.44
C THR A 14 16.03 82.95 -66.77
N ILE A 15 16.40 82.98 -68.06
CA ILE A 15 17.80 83.18 -68.50
C ILE A 15 18.26 84.59 -68.13
N ASN A 16 17.44 85.62 -68.37
CA ASN A 16 17.74 87.00 -67.98
C ASN A 16 17.97 87.12 -66.46
N GLU A 17 17.11 86.51 -65.63
CA GLU A 17 17.26 86.44 -64.16
C GLU A 17 18.61 85.81 -63.76
N SER A 18 18.97 84.70 -64.41
CA SER A 18 20.22 83.97 -64.18
C SER A 18 21.47 84.77 -64.60
N LEU A 19 21.30 85.77 -65.48
CA LEU A 19 22.34 86.70 -65.92
C LEU A 19 22.33 88.03 -65.15
N GLY A 20 21.47 88.17 -64.12
CA GLY A 20 21.33 89.41 -63.33
C GLY A 20 20.65 90.57 -64.07
N LEU A 21 19.98 90.29 -65.20
CA LEU A 21 19.22 91.28 -65.96
C LEU A 21 17.82 91.49 -65.34
N PRO A 22 17.22 92.69 -65.50
CA PRO A 22 15.90 92.98 -64.94
C PRO A 22 14.81 92.07 -65.51
N VAL A 23 14.09 91.40 -64.61
CA VAL A 23 12.99 90.46 -64.88
C VAL A 23 11.65 91.19 -64.80
N SER A 24 10.63 90.78 -65.54
CA SER A 24 9.30 91.39 -65.38
C SER A 24 8.65 91.01 -64.04
N ALA A 25 7.82 91.89 -63.51
CA ALA A 25 7.06 91.63 -62.28
C ALA A 25 6.14 90.40 -62.43
N ARG A 26 5.73 90.05 -63.66
CA ARG A 26 4.88 88.88 -63.95
C ARG A 26 5.63 87.57 -63.69
N THR A 27 6.89 87.45 -64.12
CA THR A 27 7.73 86.26 -63.87
C THR A 27 8.00 86.07 -62.39
N LEU A 28 8.33 87.16 -61.69
CA LEU A 28 8.63 87.12 -60.25
C LEU A 28 7.40 86.70 -59.44
N GLN A 29 6.20 87.21 -59.76
CA GLN A 29 4.94 86.78 -59.14
C GLN A 29 4.61 85.31 -59.45
N LEU A 30 4.85 84.85 -60.68
CA LEU A 30 4.63 83.45 -61.06
C LEU A 30 5.58 82.51 -60.30
N LYS A 31 6.88 82.85 -60.23
CA LYS A 31 7.88 82.11 -59.47
C LYS A 31 7.57 82.09 -57.98
N LEU A 32 7.22 83.24 -57.38
CA LEU A 32 6.81 83.30 -55.98
C LEU A 32 5.66 82.34 -55.70
N ARG A 33 4.59 82.38 -56.50
CA ARG A 33 3.46 81.45 -56.37
C ARG A 33 3.90 80.00 -56.46
N VAL A 34 4.74 79.64 -57.44
CA VAL A 34 5.26 78.25 -57.60
C VAL A 34 6.10 77.80 -56.40
N TYR A 35 6.91 78.70 -55.82
CA TYR A 35 7.68 78.43 -54.60
C TYR A 35 6.79 78.27 -53.36
N GLU A 36 5.76 79.11 -53.19
CA GLU A 36 4.75 78.98 -52.12
C GLU A 36 4.04 77.63 -52.23
N ASP A 37 3.56 77.28 -53.43
CA ASP A 37 2.91 76.01 -53.76
C ASP A 37 3.79 74.80 -53.44
N ALA A 38 5.09 74.87 -53.78
CA ALA A 38 6.07 73.82 -53.47
C ALA A 38 6.36 73.73 -51.97
N TYR A 39 6.43 74.86 -51.26
CA TYR A 39 6.60 74.92 -49.81
C TYR A 39 5.40 74.32 -49.07
N PHE A 40 4.16 74.62 -49.50
CA PHE A 40 2.96 74.01 -48.94
C PHE A 40 2.95 72.48 -49.14
N ARG A 41 3.28 71.99 -50.35
CA ARG A 41 3.40 70.54 -50.61
C ARG A 41 4.46 69.87 -49.74
N LEU A 42 5.64 70.47 -49.58
CA LEU A 42 6.70 69.94 -48.72
C LEU A 42 6.30 69.94 -47.24
N ARG A 43 5.61 71.00 -46.77
CA ARG A 43 5.10 71.11 -45.40
C ARG A 43 4.05 70.05 -45.10
N ASP A 44 3.14 69.77 -46.03
CA ASP A 44 2.14 68.71 -45.90
C ASP A 44 2.80 67.31 -45.84
N GLN A 45 3.73 67.03 -46.75
CA GLN A 45 4.52 65.79 -46.72
C GLN A 45 5.28 65.60 -45.40
N HIS A 46 5.87 66.66 -44.85
CA HIS A 46 6.54 66.64 -43.56
C HIS A 46 5.58 66.36 -42.39
N LEU A 47 4.40 66.97 -42.37
CA LEU A 47 3.36 66.69 -41.37
C LEU A 47 2.83 65.25 -41.47
N HIS A 48 2.62 64.75 -42.69
CA HIS A 48 2.24 63.36 -42.96
C HIS A 48 3.28 62.35 -42.47
N LEU A 49 4.58 62.64 -42.69
CA LEU A 49 5.68 61.83 -42.17
C LEU A 49 5.73 61.85 -40.63
N ILE A 50 5.57 62.99 -39.98
CA ILE A 50 5.47 63.08 -38.51
C ILE A 50 4.29 62.24 -37.99
N GLY A 51 3.14 62.28 -38.67
CA GLY A 51 1.99 61.44 -38.35
C GLY A 51 2.32 59.94 -38.43
N LYS A 52 3.00 59.51 -39.49
CA LYS A 52 3.45 58.13 -39.68
C LYS A 52 4.49 57.68 -38.65
N PHE A 53 5.45 58.55 -38.27
CA PHE A 53 6.42 58.23 -37.21
C PHE A 53 5.71 57.99 -35.88
N ARG A 54 4.85 58.92 -35.42
CA ARG A 54 4.08 58.75 -34.18
C ARG A 54 3.23 57.48 -34.17
N GLN A 55 2.62 57.11 -35.29
CA GLN A 55 1.89 55.84 -35.44
C GLN A 55 2.81 54.62 -35.28
N LYS A 56 4.04 54.68 -35.81
CA LYS A 56 5.04 53.60 -35.66
C LYS A 56 5.58 53.51 -34.24
N ASP A 57 5.81 54.64 -33.56
CA ASP A 57 6.26 54.66 -32.17
C ASP A 57 5.23 53.98 -31.24
N ILE A 58 3.94 54.32 -31.39
CA ILE A 58 2.84 53.69 -30.64
C ILE A 58 2.76 52.17 -30.89
N LEU A 59 2.98 51.72 -32.13
CA LEU A 59 3.02 50.29 -32.47
C LEU A 59 4.25 49.59 -31.88
N ILE A 60 5.40 50.25 -31.86
CA ILE A 60 6.64 49.76 -31.25
C ILE A 60 6.45 49.60 -29.74
N ASP A 61 5.88 50.58 -29.05
CA ASP A 61 5.68 50.51 -27.60
C ASP A 61 4.61 49.49 -27.19
N ARG A 62 3.56 49.31 -28.00
CA ARG A 62 2.62 48.19 -27.85
C ARG A 62 3.32 46.84 -27.99
N ALA A 63 4.17 46.68 -29.01
CA ALA A 63 4.92 45.43 -29.23
C ALA A 63 5.92 45.15 -28.10
N LYS A 64 6.58 46.18 -27.54
CA LYS A 64 7.43 46.04 -26.33
C LYS A 64 6.62 45.57 -25.12
N ALA A 65 5.44 46.15 -24.88
CA ALA A 65 4.58 45.77 -23.76
C ALA A 65 4.12 44.31 -23.87
N GLU A 66 3.69 43.89 -25.07
CA GLU A 66 3.31 42.51 -25.37
C GLU A 66 4.47 41.53 -25.21
N ALA A 67 5.66 41.86 -25.74
CA ALA A 67 6.87 41.05 -25.57
C ALA A 67 7.29 40.91 -24.10
N ASN A 68 7.17 41.99 -23.30
CA ASN A 68 7.46 41.96 -21.87
C ASN A 68 6.48 41.07 -21.09
N MET A 69 5.18 41.13 -21.42
CA MET A 69 4.17 40.25 -20.82
C MET A 69 4.43 38.78 -21.17
N ASN A 70 4.75 38.48 -22.43
CA ASN A 70 5.07 37.13 -22.89
C ASN A 70 6.36 36.60 -22.23
N ALA A 71 7.40 37.42 -22.10
CA ALA A 71 8.62 37.05 -21.38
C ALA A 71 8.37 36.76 -19.89
N ALA A 72 7.51 37.55 -19.23
CA ALA A 72 7.13 37.31 -17.84
C ALA A 72 6.29 36.02 -17.67
N ALA A 73 5.42 35.69 -18.63
CA ALA A 73 4.66 34.44 -18.64
C ALA A 73 5.57 33.21 -18.84
N ILE A 74 6.49 33.27 -19.82
CA ILE A 74 7.48 32.22 -20.08
C ILE A 74 8.37 32.01 -18.84
N LYS A 75 8.82 33.10 -18.18
CA LYS A 75 9.61 33.00 -16.96
C LYS A 75 8.87 32.22 -15.86
N LYS A 76 7.61 32.56 -15.57
CA LYS A 76 6.79 31.84 -14.57
C LYS A 76 6.61 30.35 -14.93
N PHE A 77 6.43 30.04 -16.20
CA PHE A 77 6.31 28.65 -16.67
C PHE A 77 7.62 27.86 -16.47
N VAL A 78 8.79 28.48 -16.69
CA VAL A 78 10.09 27.86 -16.40
C VAL A 78 10.28 27.66 -14.89
N GLU A 79 9.92 28.64 -14.06
CA GLU A 79 10.00 28.55 -12.60
C GLU A 79 9.12 27.41 -12.05
N GLU A 80 7.88 27.28 -12.54
CA GLU A 80 6.96 26.20 -12.13
C GLU A 80 7.42 24.82 -12.63
N ASN A 81 7.93 24.71 -13.87
CA ASN A 81 8.51 23.45 -14.36
C ASN A 81 9.74 23.01 -13.54
N GLN A 82 10.57 23.96 -13.09
CA GLN A 82 11.69 23.67 -12.19
C GLN A 82 11.20 23.21 -10.80
N ARG A 83 10.13 23.82 -10.27
CA ARG A 83 9.47 23.40 -9.03
C ARG A 83 8.94 21.96 -9.13
N LEU A 84 8.21 21.66 -10.21
CA LEU A 84 7.67 20.32 -10.48
C LEU A 84 8.78 19.28 -10.67
N ALA A 85 9.86 19.60 -11.38
CA ALA A 85 11.00 18.69 -11.54
C ALA A 85 11.67 18.34 -10.20
N ALA A 86 11.80 19.31 -9.29
CA ALA A 86 12.31 19.07 -7.93
C ALA A 86 11.33 18.24 -7.07
N GLU A 87 10.02 18.44 -7.24
CA GLU A 87 8.99 17.64 -6.57
C GLU A 87 8.99 16.18 -7.06
N CYS A 88 9.09 15.95 -8.37
CA CYS A 88 9.28 14.61 -8.95
C CYS A 88 10.55 13.93 -8.44
N ALA A 89 11.68 14.64 -8.37
CA ALA A 89 12.93 14.09 -7.84
C ALA A 89 12.81 13.69 -6.36
N ASN A 90 12.09 14.48 -5.55
CA ASN A 90 11.78 14.16 -4.16
C ASN A 90 10.90 12.90 -4.06
N LEU A 91 9.81 12.82 -4.83
CA LEU A 91 8.92 11.66 -4.86
C LEU A 91 9.67 10.37 -5.27
N VAL A 92 10.50 10.42 -6.32
CA VAL A 92 11.37 9.28 -6.70
C VAL A 92 12.31 8.89 -5.56
N SER A 93 12.91 9.83 -4.84
CA SER A 93 13.76 9.52 -3.68
C SER A 93 13.00 8.83 -2.53
N GLN A 94 11.70 9.10 -2.39
CA GLN A 94 10.83 8.45 -1.42
C GLN A 94 10.40 7.05 -1.88
N CYS A 95 10.03 6.87 -3.16
CA CYS A 95 9.79 5.55 -3.74
C CYS A 95 11.01 4.64 -3.53
N ASN A 96 12.20 5.12 -3.88
CA ASN A 96 13.46 4.40 -3.71
C ASN A 96 13.85 4.21 -2.22
N LYS A 97 13.16 4.84 -1.25
CA LYS A 97 13.27 4.50 0.19
C LYS A 97 12.34 3.35 0.53
N TRP A 98 11.06 3.49 0.19
CA TRP A 98 10.04 2.48 0.52
C TRP A 98 10.30 1.14 -0.17
N GLU A 99 10.77 1.14 -1.42
CA GLU A 99 11.18 -0.06 -2.15
C GLU A 99 12.24 -0.87 -1.38
N ARG A 100 13.30 -0.21 -0.88
CA ARG A 100 14.32 -0.85 -0.02
C ARG A 100 13.76 -1.32 1.32
N GLU A 101 12.77 -0.62 1.87
CA GLU A 101 12.11 -0.99 3.13
C GLU A 101 11.24 -2.24 2.95
N CYS A 102 10.52 -2.35 1.82
CA CYS A 102 9.85 -3.57 1.40
C CYS A 102 10.84 -4.73 1.18
N SER A 103 11.94 -4.51 0.46
CA SER A 103 12.96 -5.55 0.26
C SER A 103 13.55 -6.09 1.58
N LEU A 104 13.70 -5.24 2.60
CA LEU A 104 14.12 -5.69 3.93
C LEU A 104 13.04 -6.56 4.60
N TYR A 105 11.76 -6.20 4.51
CA TYR A 105 10.67 -7.02 5.05
C TYR A 105 10.47 -8.35 4.30
N ASP A 106 10.69 -8.40 2.99
CA ASP A 106 10.70 -9.64 2.21
C ASP A 106 11.85 -10.56 2.66
N ASN A 107 13.07 -10.03 2.79
CA ASN A 107 14.23 -10.77 3.31
C ASN A 107 14.01 -11.29 4.74
N ASP A 108 13.48 -10.44 5.64
CA ASP A 108 13.19 -10.83 7.04
C ASP A 108 12.14 -11.95 7.10
N ARG A 109 11.12 -11.91 6.23
CA ARG A 109 10.11 -12.99 6.12
C ARG A 109 10.74 -14.29 5.64
N GLU A 110 11.63 -14.23 4.65
CA GLU A 110 12.30 -15.40 4.10
C GLU A 110 13.25 -16.04 5.12
N ALA A 111 14.06 -15.25 5.84
CA ALA A 111 14.90 -15.73 6.92
C ALA A 111 14.10 -16.37 8.08
N LEU A 112 12.92 -15.82 8.42
CA LEU A 112 12.02 -16.43 9.40
C LEU A 112 11.40 -17.76 8.91
N MET A 113 11.15 -17.88 7.60
CA MET A 113 10.66 -19.13 7.00
C MET A 113 11.75 -20.21 6.96
N GLU A 114 12.98 -19.84 6.61
CA GLU A 114 14.15 -20.73 6.68
C GLU A 114 14.39 -21.23 8.11
N PHE A 115 14.37 -20.33 9.10
CA PHE A 115 14.50 -20.71 10.52
C PHE A 115 13.39 -21.67 10.98
N GLY A 116 12.15 -21.49 10.51
CA GLY A 116 11.04 -22.41 10.75
C GLY A 116 11.31 -23.79 10.17
N ASN A 117 11.70 -23.86 8.90
CA ASN A 117 12.07 -25.12 8.23
C ASN A 117 13.23 -25.84 8.96
N GLU A 118 14.27 -25.11 9.38
CA GLU A 118 15.37 -25.67 10.18
C GLU A 118 14.93 -26.17 11.56
N ALA A 119 13.93 -25.54 12.19
CA ALA A 119 13.39 -26.00 13.47
C ALA A 119 12.60 -27.31 13.30
N ASP A 120 11.74 -27.39 12.29
CA ASP A 120 10.96 -28.59 11.97
C ASP A 120 11.86 -29.77 11.53
N GLU A 121 12.94 -29.50 10.80
CA GLU A 121 13.94 -30.52 10.42
C GLU A 121 14.60 -31.12 11.67
N ARG A 122 15.13 -30.27 12.56
CA ARG A 122 15.77 -30.70 13.83
C ARG A 122 14.80 -31.41 14.77
N ALA A 123 13.52 -31.02 14.77
CA ALA A 123 12.48 -31.71 15.53
C ALA A 123 12.25 -33.13 15.00
N ARG A 124 12.18 -33.29 13.67
CA ARG A 124 11.98 -34.61 13.02
C ARG A 124 13.18 -35.53 13.22
N GLU A 125 14.41 -35.03 13.07
CA GLU A 125 15.61 -35.79 13.42
C GLU A 125 15.61 -36.22 14.90
N ALA A 126 15.13 -35.37 15.81
CA ALA A 126 15.06 -35.69 17.23
C ALA A 126 14.02 -36.77 17.53
N GLU A 127 12.88 -36.75 16.84
CA GLU A 127 11.86 -37.79 16.91
C GLU A 127 12.38 -39.13 16.38
N GLU A 128 13.13 -39.13 15.27
CA GLU A 128 13.76 -40.32 14.70
C GLU A 128 14.84 -40.89 15.63
N ARG A 129 15.74 -40.04 16.14
CA ARG A 129 16.76 -40.42 17.13
C ARG A 129 16.14 -40.95 18.44
N ALA A 130 14.97 -40.46 18.84
CA ALA A 130 14.23 -40.98 19.99
C ALA A 130 13.65 -42.39 19.71
N LYS A 131 13.06 -42.62 18.53
CA LYS A 131 12.55 -43.94 18.11
C LYS A 131 13.66 -44.98 18.03
N GLU A 132 14.83 -44.62 17.47
CA GLU A 132 15.98 -45.53 17.48
C GLU A 132 16.43 -45.90 18.90
N ALA A 133 16.42 -44.94 19.83
CA ALA A 133 16.78 -45.18 21.23
C ALA A 133 15.75 -46.07 21.95
N GLU A 134 14.46 -45.91 21.63
CA GLU A 134 13.38 -46.76 22.16
C GLU A 134 13.52 -48.22 21.70
N GLU A 135 13.80 -48.47 20.41
CA GLU A 135 14.03 -49.83 19.90
C GLU A 135 15.31 -50.45 20.46
N ARG A 136 16.40 -49.68 20.58
CA ARG A 136 17.64 -50.14 21.25
C ARG A 136 17.41 -50.48 22.72
N ALA A 137 16.52 -49.77 23.42
CA ALA A 137 16.13 -50.09 24.79
C ALA A 137 15.32 -51.40 24.86
N LYS A 138 14.36 -51.61 23.96
CA LYS A 138 13.60 -52.88 23.86
C LYS A 138 14.51 -54.08 23.58
N GLU A 139 15.48 -53.95 22.66
CA GLU A 139 16.50 -54.98 22.44
C GLU A 139 17.30 -55.30 23.72
N ALA A 140 17.69 -54.27 24.49
CA ALA A 140 18.44 -54.44 25.72
C ALA A 140 17.59 -55.12 26.81
N GLU A 141 16.33 -54.75 26.98
CA GLU A 141 15.40 -55.40 27.92
C GLU A 141 15.19 -56.88 27.61
N ILE A 142 15.10 -57.25 26.32
CA ILE A 142 14.99 -58.65 25.89
C ILE A 142 16.27 -59.41 26.27
N ARG A 143 17.46 -58.89 25.92
CA ARG A 143 18.75 -59.52 26.26
C ARG A 143 18.99 -59.66 27.76
N VAL A 144 18.56 -58.69 28.56
CA VAL A 144 18.63 -58.78 30.03
C VAL A 144 17.75 -59.93 30.53
N ARG A 145 16.51 -60.06 30.03
CA ARG A 145 15.60 -61.14 30.42
C ARG A 145 16.12 -62.53 30.02
N GLU A 146 16.74 -62.64 28.85
CA GLU A 146 17.41 -63.88 28.40
C GLU A 146 18.55 -64.27 29.37
N LEU A 147 19.42 -63.32 29.73
CA LEU A 147 20.51 -63.52 30.69
C LEU A 147 20.02 -63.80 32.12
N GLU A 148 18.89 -63.23 32.54
CA GLU A 148 18.24 -63.55 33.81
C GLU A 148 17.72 -65.00 33.82
N GLU A 149 17.16 -65.49 32.72
CA GLU A 149 16.68 -66.87 32.60
C GLU A 149 17.85 -67.88 32.56
N GLU A 150 18.95 -67.55 31.87
CA GLU A 150 20.20 -68.33 31.89
C GLU A 150 20.84 -68.36 33.29
N SER A 151 20.92 -67.22 33.95
CA SER A 151 21.42 -67.08 35.32
C SER A 151 20.59 -67.90 36.32
N GLY A 152 19.25 -67.88 36.18
CA GLY A 152 18.34 -68.70 36.97
C GLY A 152 18.65 -70.20 36.84
N LYS A 153 18.77 -70.71 35.61
CA LYS A 153 19.14 -72.11 35.34
C LYS A 153 20.49 -72.48 35.94
N ALA A 154 21.50 -71.62 35.80
CA ALA A 154 22.82 -71.84 36.39
C ALA A 154 22.79 -71.88 37.93
N VAL A 155 21.95 -71.06 38.57
CA VAL A 155 21.73 -71.10 40.03
C VAL A 155 21.02 -72.40 40.45
N GLU A 156 20.02 -72.87 39.70
CA GLU A 156 19.35 -74.16 39.95
C GLU A 156 20.32 -75.34 39.83
N GLU A 157 21.15 -75.39 38.78
CA GLU A 157 22.21 -76.39 38.63
C GLU A 157 23.20 -76.34 39.81
N LEU A 158 23.67 -75.15 40.21
CA LEU A 158 24.58 -75.01 41.34
C LEU A 158 23.95 -75.47 42.66
N GLN A 159 22.66 -75.23 42.91
CA GLN A 159 21.97 -75.78 44.07
C GLN A 159 21.85 -77.31 43.98
N PHE A 160 21.56 -77.87 42.80
CA PHE A 160 21.53 -79.32 42.58
C PHE A 160 22.89 -79.98 42.89
N TYR A 161 23.99 -79.45 42.35
CA TYR A 161 25.34 -79.93 42.65
C TYR A 161 25.71 -79.77 44.12
N LYS A 162 25.34 -78.65 44.75
CA LYS A 162 25.53 -78.42 46.18
C LYS A 162 24.77 -79.43 47.04
N HIS A 163 23.50 -79.71 46.74
CA HIS A 163 22.71 -80.73 47.42
C HIS A 163 23.32 -82.13 47.24
N LYS A 164 23.79 -82.48 46.03
CA LYS A 164 24.49 -83.73 45.74
C LYS A 164 25.78 -83.87 46.57
N CYS A 165 26.62 -82.83 46.63
CA CYS A 165 27.83 -82.82 47.46
C CYS A 165 27.53 -82.90 48.96
N HIS A 166 26.47 -82.23 49.46
CA HIS A 166 26.03 -82.39 50.85
C HIS A 166 25.55 -83.82 51.13
N ALA A 167 24.80 -84.45 50.21
CA ALA A 167 24.36 -85.82 50.36
C ALA A 167 25.54 -86.81 50.41
N SER A 168 26.47 -86.74 49.45
CA SER A 168 27.69 -87.57 49.46
C SER A 168 28.50 -87.39 50.75
N ARG A 169 28.72 -86.15 51.20
CA ARG A 169 29.45 -85.86 52.43
C ARG A 169 28.72 -86.32 53.69
N LEU A 170 27.38 -86.36 53.69
CA LEU A 170 26.60 -86.98 54.76
C LEU A 170 26.71 -88.51 54.74
N THR A 171 26.76 -89.15 53.56
CA THR A 171 27.05 -90.59 53.44
C THR A 171 28.45 -90.91 54.00
N GLU A 172 29.49 -90.19 53.59
CA GLU A 172 30.85 -90.32 54.14
C GLU A 172 30.88 -90.15 55.67
N LEU A 173 30.16 -89.16 56.20
CA LEU A 173 30.07 -88.95 57.65
C LEU A 173 29.23 -90.01 58.38
N CYS A 174 28.23 -90.62 57.74
CA CYS A 174 27.50 -91.77 58.26
C CYS A 174 28.38 -93.02 58.31
N GLU A 175 29.19 -93.27 57.28
CA GLU A 175 30.17 -94.36 57.26
C GLU A 175 31.26 -94.15 58.33
N PHE A 176 31.80 -92.94 58.44
CA PHE A 176 32.81 -92.57 59.43
C PHE A 176 32.26 -92.63 60.88
N SER A 177 31.04 -92.14 61.11
CA SER A 177 30.41 -92.18 62.43
C SER A 177 29.94 -93.59 62.82
N SER A 178 29.58 -94.45 61.86
CA SER A 178 29.37 -95.88 62.11
C SER A 178 30.64 -96.55 62.65
N GLY A 179 31.82 -96.16 62.14
CA GLY A 179 33.12 -96.57 62.69
C GLY A 179 33.39 -96.08 64.11
N TYR A 180 32.94 -94.87 64.47
CA TYR A 180 33.16 -94.29 65.81
C TYR A 180 32.07 -94.63 66.85
N LEU A 181 30.87 -95.03 66.44
CA LEU A 181 29.77 -95.37 67.37
C LEU A 181 30.01 -96.65 68.19
N HIS A 182 31.12 -97.36 67.96
CA HIS A 182 31.59 -98.42 68.86
C HIS A 182 32.33 -97.91 70.10
N SER A 183 32.60 -96.60 70.22
CA SER A 183 33.32 -96.03 71.37
C SER A 183 32.94 -94.57 71.71
N CYS A 184 31.74 -94.35 72.24
CA CYS A 184 31.57 -93.40 73.35
C CYS A 184 30.29 -93.64 74.18
N LYS A 185 30.26 -93.15 75.42
CA LYS A 185 29.16 -93.34 76.38
C LYS A 185 28.27 -92.08 76.49
N ILE A 186 27.03 -92.30 76.89
CA ILE A 186 25.96 -91.30 77.07
C ILE A 186 26.27 -90.33 78.22
N LEU A 187 26.03 -89.03 78.00
CA LEU A 187 25.70 -88.05 79.06
C LEU A 187 24.63 -87.04 78.56
N PRO A 188 23.78 -86.47 79.43
CA PRO A 188 22.63 -85.66 79.02
C PRO A 188 22.71 -84.16 79.40
N PHE A 189 21.72 -83.40 78.91
CA PHE A 189 21.18 -82.15 79.47
C PHE A 189 22.05 -80.86 79.47
N ASN A 190 21.59 -79.84 78.73
CA ASN A 190 20.96 -78.66 79.35
C ASN A 190 20.26 -77.77 78.33
N SER A 191 19.35 -76.90 78.79
CA SER A 191 18.65 -75.91 77.96
C SER A 191 19.24 -74.51 78.13
N VAL A 192 19.15 -73.70 77.07
CA VAL A 192 19.28 -72.24 77.12
C VAL A 192 18.21 -71.66 76.20
N ALA A 193 17.40 -70.74 76.71
CA ALA A 193 16.47 -69.96 75.90
C ALA A 193 17.15 -68.69 75.38
N PHE A 194 16.69 -68.17 74.24
CA PHE A 194 17.00 -66.81 73.81
C PHE A 194 15.73 -66.14 73.29
N ASP A 195 15.63 -64.82 73.46
CA ASP A 195 14.36 -64.10 73.53
C ASP A 195 14.33 -62.85 72.64
N SER A 196 13.11 -62.44 72.29
CA SER A 196 12.67 -61.08 72.01
C SER A 196 13.28 -60.29 70.83
N SER A 197 12.44 -60.20 69.79
CA SER A 197 11.68 -58.96 69.46
C SER A 197 11.98 -58.26 68.13
N LYS A 198 10.92 -57.58 67.65
CA LYS A 198 10.84 -56.68 66.47
C LYS A 198 10.90 -57.42 65.11
N GLY A 199 9.98 -57.19 64.18
CA GLY A 199 8.78 -56.35 64.27
C GLY A 199 8.11 -56.17 62.91
N ILE A 200 7.25 -57.11 62.51
CA ILE A 200 6.46 -56.99 61.28
C ILE A 200 5.33 -55.97 61.48
N ASN A 201 5.07 -55.13 60.49
CA ASN A 201 3.78 -54.43 60.40
C ASN A 201 3.36 -54.24 58.93
N PHE A 202 2.07 -54.36 58.65
CA PHE A 202 1.54 -54.54 57.30
C PHE A 202 0.13 -53.93 57.17
N THR A 203 0.04 -52.76 56.55
CA THR A 203 -1.22 -52.05 56.20
C THR A 203 -0.93 -51.25 54.92
N TYR A 204 -1.45 -51.56 53.73
CA TYR A 204 -2.83 -51.74 53.25
C TYR A 204 -3.57 -50.41 52.96
N TRP A 205 -4.25 -50.39 51.80
CA TRP A 205 -4.96 -49.28 51.14
C TRP A 205 -6.19 -48.72 51.89
N ILE A 206 -6.64 -47.48 51.56
CA ILE A 206 -7.92 -47.20 50.86
C ILE A 206 -8.22 -45.67 50.60
N VAL A 207 -8.54 -45.36 49.33
CA VAL A 207 -9.47 -44.38 48.71
C VAL A 207 -9.95 -43.09 49.43
N ALA A 208 -9.76 -41.92 48.76
CA ALA A 208 -10.73 -40.80 48.55
C ALA A 208 -10.09 -39.67 47.68
N GLN A 209 -10.76 -38.81 46.90
CA GLN A 209 -12.11 -38.74 46.28
C GLN A 209 -12.16 -37.62 45.20
N ARG A 210 -12.88 -37.82 44.08
CA ARG A 210 -13.63 -36.80 43.26
C ARG A 210 -12.85 -35.63 42.59
N ASN A 211 -13.35 -34.90 41.56
CA ASN A 211 -14.61 -34.94 40.76
C ASN A 211 -14.33 -34.46 39.30
N VAL A 212 -15.34 -34.45 38.40
CA VAL A 212 -15.18 -34.33 36.92
C VAL A 212 -16.32 -33.51 36.24
N HIS A 213 -16.09 -32.96 35.02
CA HIS A 213 -17.01 -32.32 34.04
C HIS A 213 -17.61 -30.93 34.37
N PHE A 214 -18.27 -30.15 33.47
CA PHE A 214 -18.22 -29.81 32.01
C PHE A 214 -19.57 -29.14 31.57
N VAL A 215 -19.67 -28.58 30.35
CA VAL A 215 -20.88 -28.05 29.62
C VAL A 215 -21.27 -26.56 29.82
N ASP A 216 -21.76 -25.95 28.72
CA ASP A 216 -22.10 -24.54 28.41
C ASP A 216 -23.52 -24.07 28.85
N THR A 217 -23.91 -22.82 28.52
CA THR A 217 -25.08 -22.42 27.65
C THR A 217 -25.79 -21.06 28.03
N GLU A 218 -25.94 -20.12 27.06
CA GLU A 218 -26.98 -19.02 26.94
C GLU A 218 -27.09 -17.86 28.01
N MET A 219 -27.77 -16.68 27.86
CA MET A 219 -28.35 -15.89 26.73
C MET A 219 -28.66 -14.39 27.11
N ASN A 220 -28.97 -13.54 26.10
CA ASN A 220 -29.72 -12.24 26.12
C ASN A 220 -29.11 -10.97 26.80
N GLY A 221 -29.37 -9.73 26.34
CA GLY A 221 -30.05 -9.26 25.10
C GLY A 221 -30.46 -7.75 25.07
N LEU A 222 -30.92 -7.25 23.90
CA LEU A 222 -31.58 -5.92 23.61
C LEU A 222 -30.68 -4.64 23.69
N LEU A 223 -30.97 -3.46 23.09
CA LEU A 223 -32.16 -2.89 22.40
C LEU A 223 -31.85 -1.84 21.28
N THR A 224 -32.83 -1.64 20.38
CA THR A 224 -33.11 -0.70 19.23
C THR A 224 -32.72 0.81 19.41
N ARG A 225 -32.56 1.72 18.41
CA ARG A 225 -33.50 2.18 17.31
C ARG A 225 -32.88 3.24 16.31
N LYS A 226 -33.57 3.60 15.21
CA LYS A 226 -33.18 4.55 14.10
C LYS A 226 -34.41 5.25 13.42
N TYR A 227 -34.17 6.23 12.50
CA TYR A 227 -35.05 6.86 11.45
C TYR A 227 -35.91 8.12 11.82
N CYS A 228 -36.43 9.00 10.91
CA CYS A 228 -35.96 9.73 9.69
C CYS A 228 -37.08 10.64 9.05
N LEU A 229 -36.73 11.73 8.31
CA LEU A 229 -37.52 12.52 7.29
C LEU A 229 -38.76 13.37 7.74
N ASP A 230 -39.19 14.50 7.11
CA ASP A 230 -38.49 15.53 6.28
C ASP A 230 -38.87 17.02 6.61
N ASP A 231 -39.69 17.90 5.96
CA ASP A 231 -40.35 18.05 4.62
C ASP A 231 -40.31 19.55 4.09
N SER A 232 -41.06 19.92 3.03
CA SER A 232 -40.98 21.09 2.09
C SER A 232 -41.53 22.49 2.49
N SER A 233 -41.05 23.58 1.85
CA SER A 233 -41.82 24.69 1.19
C SER A 233 -40.91 25.81 0.60
N ALA A 234 -41.40 26.65 -0.33
CA ALA A 234 -40.59 27.55 -1.21
C ALA A 234 -41.12 29.01 -1.38
N GLU A 235 -40.56 29.74 -2.37
CA GLU A 235 -40.88 31.10 -2.87
C GLU A 235 -40.39 32.35 -2.08
N SER A 236 -39.20 32.87 -2.47
CA SER A 236 -39.00 34.25 -2.94
C SER A 236 -37.55 34.43 -3.44
N ILE A 237 -37.33 34.42 -4.76
CA ILE A 237 -36.00 34.34 -5.40
C ILE A 237 -35.79 35.55 -6.33
N ASP A 238 -34.54 36.07 -6.37
CA ASP A 238 -33.86 36.71 -7.53
C ASP A 238 -32.73 37.69 -7.09
N MET A 239 -32.84 38.36 -5.94
CA MET A 239 -31.83 39.36 -5.48
C MET A 239 -30.91 38.91 -4.35
N GLU A 240 -31.31 37.94 -3.52
CA GLU A 240 -30.42 37.41 -2.47
C GLU A 240 -29.41 36.39 -3.02
N GLU A 241 -29.72 35.72 -4.14
CA GLU A 241 -28.92 34.62 -4.69
C GLU A 241 -27.46 35.00 -4.97
N ASN A 242 -27.21 36.13 -5.63
CA ASN A 242 -25.84 36.55 -5.97
C ASN A 242 -24.95 36.82 -4.73
N SER A 243 -25.55 37.11 -3.57
CA SER A 243 -24.82 37.24 -2.29
C SER A 243 -24.71 35.91 -1.55
N LEU A 244 -25.80 35.14 -1.52
CA LEU A 244 -25.86 33.83 -0.88
C LEU A 244 -24.98 32.80 -1.59
N GLU A 245 -24.88 32.82 -2.92
CA GLU A 245 -24.06 31.87 -3.68
C GLU A 245 -22.57 32.04 -3.39
N SER A 246 -22.11 33.26 -3.11
CA SER A 246 -20.73 33.54 -2.67
C SER A 246 -20.45 32.94 -1.28
N ILE A 247 -21.39 33.12 -0.34
CA ILE A 247 -21.30 32.54 1.01
C ILE A 247 -21.39 31.00 0.95
N LEU A 248 -22.33 30.45 0.18
CA LEU A 248 -22.50 29.01 -0.04
C LEU A 248 -21.27 28.38 -0.71
N ALA A 249 -20.64 29.05 -1.68
CA ALA A 249 -19.38 28.59 -2.27
C ALA A 249 -18.23 28.50 -1.25
N THR A 250 -18.34 29.19 -0.11
CA THR A 250 -17.39 29.15 1.01
C THR A 250 -17.80 28.15 2.11
N LEU A 251 -19.02 27.58 2.05
CA LEU A 251 -19.63 26.70 3.08
C LEU A 251 -19.90 25.26 2.57
N VAL A 252 -19.42 24.91 1.38
CA VAL A 252 -19.79 23.68 0.64
C VAL A 252 -18.95 22.46 1.07
N GLY A 253 -19.01 22.15 2.37
CA GLY A 253 -18.51 20.92 2.98
C GLY A 253 -19.64 20.07 3.59
N LYS A 254 -19.42 18.75 3.70
CA LYS A 254 -20.51 17.76 3.93
C LYS A 254 -21.19 17.85 5.31
N ASP A 255 -20.49 18.38 6.31
CA ASP A 255 -20.96 18.59 7.68
C ASP A 255 -21.06 20.10 8.05
N GLU A 256 -20.94 21.00 7.08
CA GLU A 256 -20.50 22.39 7.34
C GLU A 256 -21.60 23.44 7.54
N VAL A 257 -22.87 23.03 7.60
CA VAL A 257 -23.94 23.95 8.06
C VAL A 257 -23.84 24.16 9.58
N GLU A 258 -23.46 23.13 10.33
CA GLU A 258 -23.12 23.27 11.75
C GLU A 258 -21.70 23.85 11.92
N SER A 259 -20.71 23.44 11.11
CA SER A 259 -19.35 24.03 11.20
C SER A 259 -19.34 25.53 10.87
N GLY A 260 -20.12 25.98 9.88
CA GLY A 260 -20.20 27.38 9.47
C GLY A 260 -20.91 28.26 10.50
N GLN A 261 -21.96 27.77 11.16
CA GLN A 261 -22.55 28.48 12.31
C GLN A 261 -21.58 28.50 13.49
N ALA A 262 -20.97 27.36 13.84
CA ALA A 262 -19.97 27.30 14.91
C ALA A 262 -18.75 28.19 14.62
N TYR A 263 -18.33 28.33 13.36
CA TYR A 263 -17.27 29.22 12.93
C TYR A 263 -17.67 30.70 13.13
N LEU A 264 -18.89 31.09 12.77
CA LEU A 264 -19.41 32.45 13.01
C LEU A 264 -19.58 32.75 14.51
N GLU A 265 -19.92 31.75 15.33
CA GLU A 265 -20.00 31.86 16.79
C GLU A 265 -18.61 31.99 17.44
N VAL A 266 -17.64 31.14 17.04
CA VAL A 266 -16.23 31.22 17.50
C VAL A 266 -15.56 32.52 17.07
N ASN A 267 -15.84 33.02 15.86
CA ASN A 267 -15.29 34.27 15.33
C ASN A 267 -16.18 35.50 15.61
N SER A 268 -17.17 35.39 16.50
CA SER A 268 -18.14 36.47 16.81
C SER A 268 -17.52 37.76 17.39
N GLY A 269 -16.25 37.73 17.79
CA GLY A 269 -15.46 38.91 18.14
C GLY A 269 -15.13 39.83 16.95
N TYR A 270 -15.28 39.37 15.71
CA TYR A 270 -15.19 40.21 14.51
C TYR A 270 -16.58 40.72 14.12
N GLU A 271 -16.73 42.04 13.97
CA GLU A 271 -18.01 42.70 13.68
C GLU A 271 -18.70 42.14 12.42
N SER A 272 -17.93 41.81 11.37
CA SER A 272 -18.44 41.16 10.15
C SER A 272 -19.08 39.79 10.45
N CYS A 273 -18.44 38.96 11.28
CA CYS A 273 -18.98 37.66 11.68
C CYS A 273 -20.21 37.83 12.58
N GLN A 274 -20.19 38.81 13.49
CA GLN A 274 -21.34 39.13 14.35
C GLN A 274 -22.55 39.60 13.53
N ASN A 275 -22.34 40.39 12.47
CA ASN A 275 -23.42 40.86 11.60
C ASN A 275 -23.95 39.75 10.68
N LEU A 276 -23.08 38.87 10.16
CA LEU A 276 -23.49 37.65 9.46
C LEU A 276 -24.29 36.71 10.38
N LEU A 277 -23.89 36.55 11.64
CA LEU A 277 -24.59 35.70 12.61
C LEU A 277 -25.96 36.29 13.02
N LYS A 278 -26.09 37.63 13.13
CA LYS A 278 -27.40 38.29 13.29
C LYS A 278 -28.30 38.05 12.07
N MET A 279 -27.76 38.20 10.86
CA MET A 279 -28.48 37.98 9.60
C MET A 279 -28.96 36.53 9.49
N TRP A 280 -28.06 35.55 9.68
CA TRP A 280 -28.37 34.13 9.76
C TRP A 280 -29.47 33.83 10.78
N ASN A 281 -29.39 34.42 11.98
CA ASN A 281 -30.41 34.21 13.01
C ASN A 281 -31.75 34.91 12.75
N SER A 282 -31.81 35.90 11.85
CA SER A 282 -33.07 36.47 11.36
C SER A 282 -33.76 35.63 10.27
N LEU A 283 -33.03 34.72 9.59
CA LEU A 283 -33.61 33.84 8.56
C LEU A 283 -34.61 32.85 9.17
N ARG A 284 -35.74 32.65 8.50
CA ARG A 284 -36.76 31.65 8.86
C ARG A 284 -36.15 30.23 8.83
N PRO A 285 -36.61 29.30 9.69
CA PRO A 285 -36.08 27.93 9.71
C PRO A 285 -36.20 27.20 8.35
N SER A 286 -37.30 27.44 7.61
CA SER A 286 -37.47 26.92 6.24
C SER A 286 -36.39 27.44 5.29
N THR A 287 -36.08 28.73 5.31
CA THR A 287 -35.01 29.34 4.49
C THR A 287 -33.66 28.70 4.81
N ARG A 288 -33.31 28.49 6.09
CA ARG A 288 -32.07 27.80 6.47
C ARG A 288 -32.03 26.34 5.99
N LYS A 289 -33.16 25.64 6.02
CA LYS A 289 -33.28 24.28 5.46
C LYS A 289 -33.08 24.27 3.94
N VAL A 290 -33.65 25.23 3.21
CA VAL A 290 -33.43 25.38 1.76
C VAL A 290 -31.96 25.68 1.44
N LEU A 291 -31.29 26.55 2.21
CA LEU A 291 -29.85 26.83 2.05
C LEU A 291 -28.97 25.59 2.32
N SER A 292 -29.30 24.81 3.35
CA SER A 292 -28.64 23.52 3.63
C SER A 292 -28.82 22.52 2.47
N LEU A 293 -30.03 22.43 1.91
CA LEU A 293 -30.31 21.59 0.74
C LEU A 293 -29.60 22.10 -0.52
N ALA A 294 -29.47 23.41 -0.71
CA ALA A 294 -28.73 24.00 -1.83
C ALA A 294 -27.21 23.73 -1.73
N ALA A 295 -26.61 23.86 -0.55
CA ALA A 295 -25.22 23.45 -0.31
C ALA A 295 -25.02 21.94 -0.58
N LYS A 296 -25.98 21.11 -0.16
CA LYS A 296 -25.98 19.67 -0.44
C LYS A 296 -26.16 19.34 -1.93
N ALA A 297 -26.95 20.12 -2.67
CA ALA A 297 -27.06 19.99 -4.13
C ALA A 297 -25.74 20.38 -4.82
N LYS A 298 -25.08 21.44 -4.37
CA LYS A 298 -23.81 21.93 -4.91
C LYS A 298 -22.64 20.96 -4.66
N THR A 299 -22.53 20.37 -3.45
CA THR A 299 -21.60 19.26 -3.18
C THR A 299 -21.90 18.03 -4.04
N LEU A 300 -23.16 17.61 -4.16
CA LEU A 300 -23.54 16.47 -5.02
C LEU A 300 -23.29 16.71 -6.51
N GLN A 301 -23.36 17.96 -6.97
CA GLN A 301 -23.01 18.35 -8.34
C GLN A 301 -21.51 18.28 -8.59
N GLN A 302 -20.68 18.61 -7.60
CA GLN A 302 -19.22 18.41 -7.66
C GLN A 302 -18.85 16.93 -7.59
N ASP A 303 -19.40 16.17 -6.63
CA ASP A 303 -19.24 14.70 -6.52
C ASP A 303 -19.58 14.02 -7.86
N LYS A 304 -20.68 14.43 -8.52
CA LYS A 304 -21.10 13.92 -9.83
C LYS A 304 -20.07 14.16 -10.93
N GLU A 305 -19.46 15.34 -11.00
CA GLU A 305 -18.48 15.65 -12.04
C GLU A 305 -17.13 14.97 -11.77
N HIS A 306 -16.73 14.82 -10.51
CA HIS A 306 -15.59 13.96 -10.14
C HIS A 306 -15.82 12.49 -10.53
N LEU A 307 -17.02 11.95 -10.28
CA LEU A 307 -17.38 10.60 -10.72
C LEU A 307 -17.40 10.48 -12.24
N ARG A 308 -17.80 11.52 -12.98
CA ARG A 308 -17.74 11.55 -14.44
C ARG A 308 -16.30 11.45 -14.96
N ILE A 309 -15.39 12.27 -14.41
CA ILE A 309 -13.96 12.26 -14.77
C ILE A 309 -13.32 10.90 -14.48
N ASN A 310 -13.64 10.31 -13.33
CA ASN A 310 -13.16 8.98 -12.96
C ASN A 310 -13.70 7.88 -13.89
N LEU A 311 -14.97 7.96 -14.30
CA LEU A 311 -15.55 7.02 -15.27
C LEU A 311 -14.83 7.11 -16.62
N THR A 312 -14.63 8.31 -17.17
CA THR A 312 -13.93 8.47 -18.46
C THR A 312 -12.49 7.96 -18.40
N ARG A 313 -11.79 8.12 -17.27
CA ARG A 313 -10.45 7.53 -17.08
C ARG A 313 -10.50 6.00 -17.04
N ALA A 314 -11.46 5.41 -16.33
CA ALA A 314 -11.60 3.95 -16.28
C ALA A 314 -11.95 3.36 -17.66
N GLU A 315 -12.71 4.07 -18.49
CA GLU A 315 -12.99 3.69 -19.88
C GLU A 315 -11.71 3.74 -20.76
N GLU A 316 -10.83 4.73 -20.55
CA GLU A 316 -9.52 4.82 -21.21
C GLU A 316 -8.56 3.72 -20.75
N GLU A 317 -8.49 3.44 -19.44
CA GLU A 317 -7.66 2.36 -18.86
C GLU A 317 -8.08 0.98 -19.38
N VAL A 318 -9.40 0.69 -19.43
CA VAL A 318 -9.94 -0.56 -20.00
C VAL A 318 -9.60 -0.69 -21.48
N LYS A 319 -9.60 0.41 -22.25
CA LYS A 319 -9.22 0.41 -23.66
C LYS A 319 -7.73 0.09 -23.85
N LEU A 320 -6.85 0.69 -23.06
CA LEU A 320 -5.40 0.41 -23.09
C LEU A 320 -5.10 -1.05 -22.73
N LEU A 321 -5.73 -1.57 -21.66
CA LEU A 321 -5.60 -2.97 -21.26
C LEU A 321 -6.13 -3.94 -22.32
N PHE A 322 -7.17 -3.59 -23.08
CA PHE A 322 -7.65 -4.38 -24.21
C PHE A 322 -6.65 -4.40 -25.38
N GLU A 323 -6.03 -3.26 -25.70
CA GLU A 323 -4.99 -3.17 -26.72
C GLU A 323 -3.72 -3.97 -26.33
N GLU A 324 -3.31 -3.93 -25.06
CA GLU A 324 -2.20 -4.73 -24.53
C GLU A 324 -2.51 -6.24 -24.58
N ASN A 325 -3.69 -6.67 -24.09
CA ASN A 325 -4.10 -8.08 -24.15
C ASN A 325 -4.17 -8.62 -25.58
N SER A 326 -4.55 -7.78 -26.55
CA SER A 326 -4.54 -8.12 -27.98
C SER A 326 -3.12 -8.42 -28.49
N ILE A 327 -2.13 -7.61 -28.08
CA ILE A 327 -0.71 -7.83 -28.43
C ILE A 327 -0.18 -9.12 -27.78
N LEU A 328 -0.51 -9.35 -26.50
CA LEU A 328 -0.11 -10.55 -25.76
C LEU A 328 -0.70 -11.84 -26.34
N ASP A 329 -1.96 -11.83 -26.77
CA ASP A 329 -2.61 -12.96 -27.46
C ASP A 329 -1.91 -13.28 -28.80
N VAL A 330 -1.49 -12.26 -29.57
CA VAL A 330 -0.74 -12.45 -30.82
C VAL A 330 0.64 -13.08 -30.57
N GLU A 331 1.41 -12.62 -29.60
CA GLU A 331 2.73 -13.21 -29.31
C GLU A 331 2.59 -14.60 -28.64
N ASN A 332 1.60 -14.84 -27.78
CA ASN A 332 1.30 -16.18 -27.24
C ASN A 332 0.99 -17.18 -28.38
N LYS A 333 0.17 -16.78 -29.35
CA LYS A 333 -0.11 -17.59 -30.57
C LYS A 333 1.13 -17.82 -31.43
N ARG A 334 2.14 -16.94 -31.37
CA ARG A 334 3.43 -17.07 -32.06
C ARG A 334 4.39 -17.99 -31.31
N LEU A 335 4.40 -17.94 -29.97
CA LEU A 335 5.19 -18.83 -29.11
C LEU A 335 4.69 -20.27 -29.19
N LEU A 336 3.38 -20.51 -29.07
CA LEU A 336 2.78 -21.85 -29.20
C LEU A 336 3.09 -22.50 -30.57
N ARG A 337 3.19 -21.68 -31.64
CA ARG A 337 3.64 -22.12 -32.96
C ARG A 337 5.14 -22.41 -33.03
N ARG A 338 5.99 -21.82 -32.20
CA ARG A 338 7.41 -22.20 -32.12
C ARG A 338 7.54 -23.57 -31.44
N GLU A 339 6.88 -23.75 -30.30
CA GLU A 339 6.90 -25.01 -29.53
C GLU A 339 6.46 -26.21 -30.37
N GLN A 340 5.30 -26.12 -31.04
CA GLN A 340 4.80 -27.18 -31.92
C GLN A 340 5.72 -27.51 -33.11
N ASN A 341 6.63 -26.60 -33.50
CA ASN A 341 7.61 -26.85 -34.57
C ASN A 341 8.91 -27.49 -34.06
N PHE A 342 9.21 -27.47 -32.76
CA PHE A 342 10.38 -28.15 -32.19
C PHE A 342 10.16 -29.65 -31.99
N ASP A 343 8.98 -30.07 -31.51
CA ASP A 343 8.65 -31.49 -31.30
C ASP A 343 8.63 -32.33 -32.59
N GLY A 344 8.57 -31.69 -33.77
CA GLY A 344 8.46 -32.37 -35.06
C GLY A 344 9.77 -32.92 -35.65
N SER A 345 10.96 -32.57 -35.11
CA SER A 345 12.23 -32.74 -35.84
C SER A 345 13.42 -33.27 -35.01
N GLY A 346 13.20 -34.27 -34.14
CA GLY A 346 14.27 -34.79 -33.27
C GLY A 346 14.15 -36.27 -32.84
N GLY A 347 13.74 -37.19 -33.72
CA GLY A 347 13.34 -38.55 -33.28
C GLY A 347 13.53 -39.74 -34.22
N LYS A 348 14.33 -39.66 -35.29
CA LYS A 348 14.65 -40.85 -36.10
C LYS A 348 15.91 -41.56 -35.58
N HIS A 349 15.77 -42.54 -34.68
CA HIS A 349 16.61 -43.76 -34.64
C HIS A 349 16.00 -44.87 -33.75
N THR A 350 16.28 -46.13 -34.13
CA THR A 350 16.17 -47.37 -33.32
C THR A 350 14.87 -47.66 -32.54
N SER A 351 13.87 -48.16 -33.27
CA SER A 351 13.12 -49.39 -32.95
C SER A 351 13.20 -50.00 -31.53
N SER A 352 12.08 -50.00 -30.81
CA SER A 352 11.76 -50.98 -29.76
C SER A 352 10.23 -51.26 -29.72
N ALA A 353 9.79 -52.24 -28.93
CA ALA A 353 8.59 -53.02 -29.26
C ALA A 353 7.23 -52.52 -28.71
N SER A 354 6.20 -52.85 -29.48
CA SER A 354 4.76 -52.71 -29.18
C SER A 354 4.33 -53.29 -27.83
N ALA A 355 3.57 -52.51 -27.05
CA ALA A 355 2.79 -53.00 -25.90
C ALA A 355 1.39 -52.34 -25.87
N LYS A 356 0.33 -53.16 -25.94
CA LYS A 356 -1.07 -52.70 -25.91
C LYS A 356 -1.57 -52.51 -24.47
N ARG A 357 -1.89 -51.27 -24.05
CA ARG A 357 -2.82 -50.87 -22.95
C ARG A 357 -2.79 -49.33 -22.84
N SER A 358 -3.79 -48.61 -22.32
CA SER A 358 -5.19 -48.92 -22.01
C SER A 358 -6.02 -47.62 -22.05
N LYS A 359 -7.32 -47.67 -22.36
CA LYS A 359 -8.20 -46.49 -22.25
C LYS A 359 -8.45 -46.15 -20.77
N ARG A 360 -8.11 -44.92 -20.34
CA ARG A 360 -8.78 -44.26 -19.20
C ARG A 360 -9.06 -42.79 -19.52
N LYS A 361 -10.21 -42.30 -19.04
CA LYS A 361 -10.62 -40.90 -19.07
C LYS A 361 -10.30 -40.27 -17.71
N SER A 362 -9.83 -39.03 -17.71
CA SER A 362 -9.86 -38.12 -16.55
C SER A 362 -9.84 -36.70 -17.12
N SER A 363 -10.98 -36.01 -17.24
CA SER A 363 -11.77 -35.38 -16.17
C SER A 363 -11.03 -34.20 -15.54
N SER A 364 -11.27 -33.01 -16.10
CA SER A 364 -10.93 -31.71 -15.52
C SER A 364 -11.48 -31.58 -14.09
N ARG A 365 -10.66 -31.08 -13.17
CA ARG A 365 -11.12 -30.73 -11.82
C ARG A 365 -10.33 -29.52 -11.30
N SER A 366 -10.93 -28.35 -11.41
CA SER A 366 -10.50 -27.12 -10.73
C SER A 366 -11.05 -27.11 -9.30
N SER A 367 -10.25 -26.62 -8.35
CA SER A 367 -10.67 -26.38 -6.96
C SER A 367 -9.86 -25.23 -6.38
N PRO A 368 -10.49 -24.12 -5.98
CA PRO A 368 -9.83 -23.11 -5.14
C PRO A 368 -9.54 -23.70 -3.76
N VAL A 369 -8.43 -23.31 -3.14
CA VAL A 369 -8.15 -23.57 -1.73
C VAL A 369 -8.44 -22.28 -0.95
N GLU A 370 -9.51 -22.28 -0.17
CA GLU A 370 -9.78 -21.23 0.82
C GLU A 370 -8.92 -21.50 2.07
N SER A 371 -7.77 -20.84 2.17
CA SER A 371 -6.94 -20.87 3.38
C SER A 371 -7.57 -20.00 4.47
N LYS A 372 -8.38 -20.61 5.34
CA LYS A 372 -8.79 -19.98 6.60
C LYS A 372 -7.56 -19.76 7.49
N ILE A 373 -7.44 -18.55 8.05
CA ILE A 373 -6.42 -18.20 9.04
C ILE A 373 -7.14 -18.05 10.38
N ASP A 374 -7.17 -19.12 11.16
CA ASP A 374 -7.70 -19.06 12.53
C ASP A 374 -6.76 -18.19 13.38
N SER A 375 -7.28 -17.04 13.81
CA SER A 375 -6.50 -15.93 14.35
C SER A 375 -6.78 -15.74 15.84
N GLU A 376 -6.25 -16.62 16.68
CA GLU A 376 -6.25 -16.43 18.13
C GLU A 376 -4.84 -16.51 18.72
N ASN A 377 -4.61 -15.64 19.72
CA ASN A 377 -3.52 -15.68 20.68
C ASN A 377 -2.09 -15.42 20.16
N ILE A 378 -1.69 -14.15 20.12
CA ILE A 378 -0.56 -13.59 20.90
C ILE A 378 -0.82 -12.10 21.09
N ASP A 379 -1.61 -11.79 22.13
CA ASP A 379 -1.85 -10.42 22.57
C ASP A 379 -0.82 -10.07 23.65
N SER A 380 0.40 -9.71 23.24
CA SER A 380 1.45 -9.26 24.16
C SER A 380 2.54 -8.40 23.52
N LEU A 381 2.78 -7.25 24.15
CA LEU A 381 4.02 -6.46 24.06
C LEU A 381 4.43 -5.95 22.66
N ARG A 382 3.54 -5.25 21.98
CA ARG A 382 3.94 -4.09 21.16
C ARG A 382 3.41 -2.81 21.78
N GLN A 383 4.31 -1.87 22.10
CA GLN A 383 3.90 -0.52 22.51
C GLN A 383 3.19 0.17 21.35
N PRO A 384 2.09 0.91 21.58
CA PRO A 384 1.48 1.69 20.52
C PRO A 384 2.46 2.76 20.05
N LEU A 385 2.77 2.76 18.76
CA LEU A 385 3.51 3.86 18.12
C LEU A 385 2.74 5.16 18.33
N SER A 386 3.47 6.25 18.56
CA SER A 386 2.93 7.58 18.89
C SER A 386 1.79 7.98 17.95
N PRO A 387 0.69 8.62 18.45
CA PRO A 387 -0.46 8.97 17.65
C PRO A 387 -0.09 9.66 16.34
N LEU A 388 -0.59 9.12 15.22
CA LEU A 388 -0.38 9.67 13.88
C LEU A 388 -0.75 11.15 13.87
N ARG A 389 0.24 12.01 13.64
CA ARG A 389 0.01 13.45 13.55
C ARG A 389 -0.91 13.74 12.37
N HIS A 390 -2.10 14.25 12.65
CA HIS A 390 -3.04 14.67 11.62
C HIS A 390 -2.39 15.75 10.74
N ASN A 391 -2.19 15.44 9.46
CA ASN A 391 -1.74 16.39 8.45
C ASN A 391 -2.90 17.32 8.02
N SER A 392 -3.43 18.09 8.97
CA SER A 392 -4.43 19.13 8.71
C SER A 392 -3.73 20.42 8.25
N PRO A 393 -3.97 20.93 7.03
CA PRO A 393 -3.30 22.12 6.51
C PRO A 393 -3.92 23.41 7.07
N GLY A 394 -3.64 23.73 8.34
CA GLY A 394 -4.39 24.79 9.03
C GLY A 394 -3.74 25.44 10.26
N CYS A 395 -2.46 25.85 10.19
CA CYS A 395 -1.90 26.84 11.14
C CYS A 395 -0.61 27.52 10.64
N ARG A 396 -0.76 28.72 10.06
CA ARG A 396 0.33 29.73 9.97
C ARG A 396 -0.16 31.03 10.60
N LEU A 397 0.05 31.16 11.91
CA LEU A 397 -0.17 32.40 12.65
C LEU A 397 1.13 32.79 13.38
N TYR A 398 1.62 33.98 13.04
CA TYR A 398 2.53 34.87 13.76
C TYR A 398 3.59 34.29 14.72
N LYS A 399 4.85 34.50 14.34
CA LYS A 399 5.76 35.37 15.11
C LYS A 399 6.43 36.35 14.15
#